data_AF-A0A8S0ZLS9-F1
#
_entry.id   AF-A0A8S0ZLS9-F1
#
_cell.length_a   1.000
_cell.length_b   1.000
_cell.length_c   1.000
_cell.angle_alpha   90.00
_cell.angle_beta   90.00
_cell.angle_gamma   90.00
#
_symmetry.space_group_name_H-M   'P 1'
#
loop_
_entity.id
_entity.type
_entity.pdbx_description
1 polymer ?
#
loop_
_entity_poly.entity_id
_entity_poly.type
_entity_poly.pdbx_seq_one_letter_code
_entity_poly.pdbx_strand_id
1 'polypeptide(L)'
;MNKQEQDLPLKAVACELLDKIVLKQLHLMEEKMRCELNIESSINNGSIHLAKSRYIMGQSSVSTARLPTESSSDFSASTVCETAEEDGVTQLKVVENEAEDTVNPLRWFGVLVPQNMHKAQSIFQNAINYVVECVNVQLQIQTNLKNMEVLRSYISSEKLSS
;
A
#
# COMPACT_ATOMS: atom_id res chain seq x y z
N MET A 1 7.80 -49.90 -21.86
CA MET A 1 7.48 -49.40 -20.50
C MET A 1 6.94 -47.99 -20.67
N ASN A 2 5.64 -47.85 -20.44
CA ASN A 2 4.79 -46.74 -20.87
C ASN A 2 5.17 -45.40 -20.22
N LYS A 3 5.61 -44.43 -21.04
CA LYS A 3 5.73 -43.02 -20.61
C LYS A 3 4.42 -42.24 -20.77
N GLN A 4 3.41 -42.80 -21.42
CA GLN A 4 2.16 -42.09 -21.78
C GLN A 4 1.06 -42.15 -20.70
N GLU A 5 1.24 -42.93 -19.64
CA GLU A 5 0.18 -43.17 -18.64
C GLU A 5 0.26 -42.25 -17.42
N GLN A 6 1.28 -41.38 -17.35
CA GLN A 6 1.57 -40.53 -16.18
C GLN A 6 1.40 -39.01 -16.43
N ASP A 7 1.26 -38.56 -17.68
CA ASP A 7 1.18 -37.13 -18.06
C ASP A 7 -0.24 -36.53 -17.99
N LEU A 8 -1.28 -37.35 -18.21
CA LEU A 8 -2.68 -36.89 -18.19
C LEU A 8 -3.14 -36.23 -16.86
N PRO A 9 -2.78 -36.77 -15.67
CA PRO A 9 -3.17 -36.14 -14.40
C PRO A 9 -2.39 -34.86 -14.12
N LEU A 10 -1.15 -34.73 -14.61
CA LEU A 10 -0.28 -33.60 -14.30
C LEU A 10 -0.74 -32.31 -14.99
N LYS A 11 -1.18 -32.41 -16.25
CA LYS A 11 -1.79 -31.30 -16.98
C LYS A 11 -3.12 -30.85 -16.40
N ALA A 12 -3.97 -31.80 -15.98
CA ALA A 12 -5.24 -31.49 -15.33
C ALA A 12 -5.00 -30.70 -14.03
N VAL A 13 -4.00 -31.11 -13.24
CA VAL A 13 -3.57 -30.40 -12.03
C VAL A 13 -3.03 -29.00 -12.34
N ALA A 14 -2.23 -28.84 -13.41
CA ALA A 14 -1.71 -27.53 -13.82
C ALA A 14 -2.84 -26.57 -14.26
N CYS A 15 -3.84 -27.07 -14.97
CA CYS A 15 -5.03 -26.29 -15.33
C CYS A 15 -5.85 -25.89 -14.09
N GLU A 16 -6.09 -26.82 -13.17
CA GLU A 16 -6.81 -26.54 -11.92
C GLU A 16 -6.07 -25.48 -11.07
N LEU A 17 -4.74 -25.58 -11.01
CA LEU A 17 -3.90 -24.60 -10.32
C LEU A 17 -3.97 -23.22 -11.01
N LEU A 18 -3.94 -23.18 -12.34
CA LEU A 18 -4.09 -21.94 -13.09
C LEU A 18 -5.45 -21.28 -12.81
N ASP A 19 -6.53 -22.06 -12.80
CA ASP A 19 -7.88 -21.56 -12.47
C ASP A 19 -7.93 -20.98 -11.06
N LYS A 20 -7.34 -21.68 -10.07
CA LYS A 20 -7.25 -21.19 -8.68
C LYS A 20 -6.47 -19.88 -8.58
N ILE A 21 -5.34 -19.74 -9.30
CA ILE A 21 -4.54 -18.51 -9.29
C ILE A 21 -5.30 -17.37 -9.98
N VAL A 22 -6.02 -17.64 -11.06
CA VAL A 22 -6.86 -16.62 -11.73
C VAL A 22 -7.96 -16.12 -10.78
N LEU A 23 -8.63 -17.02 -10.05
CA LEU A 23 -9.61 -16.62 -9.04
C LEU A 23 -8.97 -15.78 -7.93
N LYS A 24 -7.80 -16.20 -7.41
CA LYS A 24 -7.04 -15.42 -6.42
C LYS A 24 -6.65 -14.04 -6.98
N GLN A 25 -6.28 -13.96 -8.24
CA GLN A 25 -5.93 -12.71 -8.92
C GLN A 25 -7.11 -11.74 -8.95
N LEU A 26 -8.33 -12.21 -9.23
CA LEU A 26 -9.54 -11.38 -9.20
C LEU A 26 -9.83 -10.86 -7.79
N HIS A 27 -9.65 -11.70 -6.76
CA HIS A 27 -9.83 -11.28 -5.37
C HIS A 27 -8.81 -10.22 -4.95
N LEU A 28 -7.54 -10.41 -5.29
CA LEU A 28 -6.49 -9.41 -5.01
C LEU A 28 -6.75 -8.10 -5.76
N MET A 29 -7.30 -8.14 -6.98
CA MET A 29 -7.69 -6.91 -7.70
C MET A 29 -8.83 -6.18 -6.99
N GLU A 30 -9.83 -6.90 -6.47
CA GLU A 30 -10.90 -6.33 -5.66
C GLU A 30 -10.34 -5.67 -4.38
N GLU A 31 -9.43 -6.35 -3.71
CA GLU A 31 -8.76 -5.85 -2.50
C GLU A 31 -7.95 -4.58 -2.80
N LYS A 32 -7.18 -4.57 -3.90
CA LYS A 32 -6.45 -3.37 -4.36
C LYS A 32 -7.40 -2.19 -4.59
N MET A 33 -8.51 -2.41 -5.30
CA MET A 33 -9.50 -1.36 -5.55
C MET A 33 -10.07 -0.82 -4.24
N ARG A 34 -10.29 -1.68 -3.24
CA ARG A 34 -10.75 -1.28 -1.91
C ARG A 34 -9.73 -0.42 -1.19
N CYS A 35 -8.44 -0.78 -1.24
CA CYS A 35 -7.37 0.05 -0.69
C CYS A 35 -7.31 1.42 -1.36
N GLU A 36 -7.41 1.49 -2.69
CA GLU A 36 -7.43 2.76 -3.44
C GLU A 36 -8.61 3.67 -3.01
N LEU A 37 -9.82 3.11 -2.89
CA LEU A 37 -10.98 3.84 -2.40
C LEU A 37 -10.79 4.34 -0.96
N ASN A 38 -10.17 3.53 -0.09
CA ASN A 38 -9.87 3.93 1.29
C ASN A 38 -8.84 5.06 1.35
N ILE A 39 -7.82 5.03 0.48
CA ILE A 39 -6.83 6.10 0.34
C ILE A 39 -7.52 7.38 -0.11
N GLU A 40 -8.29 7.34 -1.20
CA GLU A 40 -9.02 8.50 -1.73
C GLU A 40 -9.95 9.11 -0.68
N SER A 41 -10.74 8.26 -0.01
CA SER A 41 -11.64 8.68 1.07
C SER A 41 -10.88 9.32 2.22
N SER A 42 -9.76 8.74 2.64
CA SER A 42 -8.94 9.28 3.74
C SER A 42 -8.30 10.62 3.36
N ILE A 43 -7.74 10.74 2.15
CA ILE A 43 -7.15 11.99 1.66
C ILE A 43 -8.21 13.10 1.58
N ASN A 44 -9.41 12.79 1.08
CA ASN A 44 -10.51 13.73 1.03
C ASN A 44 -10.97 14.16 2.43
N ASN A 45 -11.20 13.20 3.33
CA ASN A 45 -11.63 13.47 4.70
C ASN A 45 -10.61 14.29 5.50
N GLY A 46 -9.31 13.94 5.40
CA GLY A 46 -8.22 14.69 6.01
C GLY A 46 -8.19 16.14 5.50
N SER A 47 -8.34 16.32 4.18
CA SER A 47 -8.37 17.65 3.54
C SER A 47 -9.57 18.50 3.99
N ILE A 48 -10.74 17.88 4.19
CA ILE A 48 -11.93 18.57 4.73
C ILE A 48 -11.66 19.04 6.16
N HIS A 49 -11.02 18.22 7.00
CA HIS A 49 -10.65 18.63 8.36
C HIS A 49 -9.61 19.75 8.39
N LEU A 50 -8.64 19.76 7.47
CA LEU A 50 -7.74 20.88 7.29
C LEU A 50 -8.47 22.15 6.83
N ALA A 51 -9.42 22.04 5.90
CA ALA A 51 -10.26 23.16 5.46
C ALA A 51 -11.09 23.75 6.61
N LYS A 52 -11.73 22.89 7.42
CA LYS A 52 -12.44 23.31 8.64
C LYS A 52 -11.52 24.02 9.63
N SER A 53 -10.31 23.51 9.82
CA SER A 53 -9.31 24.14 10.70
C SER A 53 -8.94 25.54 10.20
N ARG A 54 -8.64 25.67 8.90
CA ARG A 54 -8.35 26.98 8.29
C ARG A 54 -9.51 27.97 8.41
N TYR A 55 -10.75 27.50 8.21
CA TYR A 55 -11.93 28.34 8.37
C TYR A 55 -12.07 28.86 9.81
N ILE A 56 -11.93 27.98 10.80
CA ILE A 56 -12.05 28.34 12.22
C ILE A 56 -10.95 29.30 12.65
N MET A 57 -9.71 29.05 12.24
CA MET A 57 -8.57 29.84 12.68
C MET A 57 -8.43 31.19 11.93
N GLY A 58 -9.08 31.36 10.78
CA GLY A 58 -9.02 32.58 9.98
C GLY A 58 -7.63 32.92 9.42
N GLN A 59 -7.47 34.16 8.98
CA GLN A 59 -6.28 34.65 8.24
C GLN A 59 -4.97 34.66 9.07
N SER A 60 -5.04 34.52 10.40
CA SER A 60 -3.88 34.62 11.30
C SER A 60 -3.08 33.32 11.47
N SER A 61 -3.57 32.20 10.94
CA SER A 61 -3.04 30.85 11.24
C SER A 61 -2.16 30.22 10.17
N VAL A 62 -2.24 30.72 8.94
CA VAL A 62 -1.59 30.15 7.76
C VAL A 62 -0.73 31.22 7.08
N SER A 63 0.24 31.74 7.82
CA SER A 63 1.37 32.41 7.15
C SER A 63 2.32 31.32 6.66
N THR A 64 2.62 31.31 5.35
CA THR A 64 3.55 30.37 4.70
C THR A 64 4.92 30.29 5.39
N ALA A 65 5.28 31.31 6.16
CA ALA A 65 6.50 31.39 6.98
C ALA A 65 6.61 30.32 8.09
N ARG A 66 5.55 29.56 8.39
CA ARG A 66 5.56 28.53 9.44
C ARG A 66 5.90 27.12 8.92
N LEU A 67 5.92 26.93 7.61
CA LEU A 67 6.29 25.65 7.01
C LEU A 67 7.81 25.59 6.85
N PRO A 68 8.44 24.42 7.06
CA PRO A 68 9.84 24.23 6.73
C PRO A 68 10.12 24.61 5.26
N THR A 69 11.10 25.48 5.07
CA THR A 69 11.68 25.86 3.77
C THR A 69 13.05 25.19 3.58
N GLU A 70 13.66 25.35 2.41
CA GLU A 70 15.02 24.86 2.12
C GLU A 70 16.11 25.34 3.10
N SER A 71 15.85 26.42 3.84
CA SER A 71 16.75 26.96 4.85
C SER A 71 16.46 26.46 6.27
N SER A 72 15.46 25.60 6.46
CA SER A 72 15.11 25.02 7.77
C SER A 72 16.08 23.90 8.11
N SER A 73 16.24 23.60 9.40
CA SER A 73 16.98 22.41 9.80
C SER A 73 16.31 21.16 9.24
N ASP A 74 17.12 20.23 8.73
CA ASP A 74 16.65 18.91 8.35
C ASP A 74 16.03 18.19 9.56
N PHE A 75 15.06 17.34 9.28
CA PHE A 75 14.41 16.49 10.27
C PHE A 75 14.05 15.15 9.65
N SER A 76 14.13 14.09 10.46
CA SER A 76 13.72 12.76 10.04
C SER A 76 12.19 12.60 10.01
N ALA A 77 11.70 11.76 9.09
CA ALA A 77 10.31 11.35 9.06
C ALA A 77 9.96 10.58 10.35
N SER A 78 8.80 10.84 10.94
CA SER A 78 8.34 10.15 12.16
C SER A 78 8.02 8.67 11.93
N THR A 79 7.81 8.29 10.68
CA THR A 79 7.32 6.97 10.28
C THR A 79 8.02 6.58 9.00
N VAL A 80 8.52 5.36 8.95
CA VAL A 80 9.25 4.82 7.80
C VAL A 80 8.62 3.52 7.32
N CYS A 81 8.99 3.11 6.11
CA CYS A 81 8.54 1.87 5.51
C CYS A 81 9.69 0.87 5.58
N GLU A 82 9.43 -0.29 6.17
CA GLU A 82 10.37 -1.39 6.26
C GLU A 82 9.87 -2.59 5.46
N THR A 83 10.81 -3.34 4.90
CA THR A 83 10.50 -4.62 4.27
C THR A 83 10.62 -5.72 5.33
N ALA A 84 9.54 -6.48 5.51
CA ALA A 84 9.47 -7.63 6.39
C ALA A 84 9.20 -8.89 5.56
N GLU A 85 9.83 -10.00 5.94
CA GLU A 85 9.47 -11.33 5.45
C GLU A 85 8.60 -12.00 6.49
N GLU A 86 7.36 -12.33 6.13
CA GLU A 86 6.44 -13.10 6.98
C GLU A 86 5.94 -14.30 6.17
N ASP A 87 6.10 -15.50 6.71
CA ASP A 87 5.72 -16.76 6.07
C ASP A 87 6.32 -16.96 4.65
N GLY A 88 7.53 -16.46 4.41
CA GLY A 88 8.21 -16.52 3.11
C GLY A 88 7.66 -15.55 2.06
N VAL A 89 6.81 -14.62 2.47
CA VAL A 89 6.27 -13.55 1.63
C VAL A 89 6.89 -12.22 2.04
N THR A 90 7.54 -11.56 1.08
CA THR A 90 8.05 -10.20 1.26
C THR A 90 6.89 -9.20 1.26
N GLN A 91 6.79 -8.42 2.32
CA GLN A 91 5.77 -7.38 2.49
C GLN A 91 6.38 -6.12 3.10
N LEU A 92 5.72 -5.00 2.89
CA LEU A 92 6.06 -3.71 3.46
C LEU A 92 5.24 -3.46 4.74
N LYS A 93 5.86 -2.84 5.74
CA LYS A 93 5.21 -2.43 6.99
C LYS A 93 5.56 -0.97 7.30
N VAL A 94 4.57 -0.27 7.86
CA VAL A 94 4.73 1.08 8.40
C VAL A 94 5.21 0.94 9.84
N VAL A 95 6.36 1.53 10.17
CA VAL A 95 6.93 1.51 11.52
C VAL A 95 7.27 2.93 11.98
N GLU A 96 7.24 3.14 13.29
CA GLU A 96 7.73 4.39 13.87
C GLU A 96 9.25 4.49 13.70
N ASN A 97 9.74 5.70 13.43
CA ASN A 97 11.17 5.94 13.31
C ASN A 97 11.76 6.30 14.67
N GLU A 98 12.85 5.63 15.05
CA GLU A 98 13.60 5.83 16.29
C GLU A 98 14.56 7.04 16.24
N ALA A 99 14.55 7.81 15.14
CA ALA A 99 15.39 8.99 15.00
C ALA A 99 15.04 10.08 16.04
N GLU A 100 16.07 10.63 16.68
CA GLU A 100 15.91 11.63 17.75
C GLU A 100 15.41 13.00 17.23
N ASP A 101 15.58 13.27 15.93
CA ASP A 101 15.27 14.55 15.27
C ASP A 101 13.89 14.57 14.59
N THR A 102 13.00 13.63 14.92
CA THR A 102 11.63 13.64 14.36
C THR A 102 10.82 14.84 14.86
N VAL A 103 10.02 15.43 13.97
CA VAL A 103 9.23 16.65 14.26
C VAL A 103 7.75 16.37 14.11
N ASN A 104 6.94 16.78 15.10
CA ASN A 104 5.48 16.78 14.97
C ASN A 104 5.00 18.03 14.19
N PRO A 105 4.44 17.87 12.98
CA PRO A 105 4.04 18.99 12.12
C PRO A 105 2.96 19.90 12.73
N LEU A 106 2.16 19.40 13.68
CA LEU A 106 1.13 20.22 14.34
C LEU A 106 1.74 21.37 15.15
N ARG A 107 2.97 21.19 15.66
CA ARG A 107 3.67 22.22 16.44
C ARG A 107 4.05 23.43 15.61
N TRP A 108 4.14 23.31 14.28
CA TRP A 108 4.37 24.44 13.38
C TRP A 108 3.26 25.50 13.44
N PHE A 109 2.07 25.12 13.90
CA PHE A 109 0.92 26.01 14.01
C PHE A 109 0.77 26.68 15.39
N GLY A 110 1.72 26.46 16.30
CA GLY A 110 1.75 27.02 17.65
C GLY A 110 1.14 26.11 18.71
N VAL A 111 0.92 26.65 19.92
CA VAL A 111 0.51 25.87 21.10
C VAL A 111 -0.97 25.47 21.06
N LEU A 112 -1.83 26.28 20.42
CA LEU A 112 -3.27 26.02 20.35
C LEU A 112 -3.67 25.49 18.97
N VAL A 113 -3.55 24.18 18.80
CA VAL A 113 -3.89 23.46 17.56
C VAL A 113 -5.37 23.03 17.61
N PRO A 114 -6.21 23.38 16.62
CA PRO A 114 -7.60 22.91 16.59
C PRO A 114 -7.72 21.39 16.50
N GLN A 115 -8.74 20.85 17.15
CA GLN A 115 -9.06 19.42 17.13
C GLN A 115 -9.21 18.84 15.72
N ASN A 116 -9.70 19.64 14.77
CA ASN A 116 -9.79 19.23 13.38
C ASN A 116 -8.40 18.98 12.74
N MET A 117 -7.34 19.70 13.12
CA MET A 117 -5.99 19.41 12.61
C MET A 117 -5.42 18.13 13.19
N HIS A 118 -5.66 17.85 14.48
CA HIS A 118 -5.31 16.55 15.07
C HIS A 118 -6.01 15.41 14.35
N LYS A 119 -7.31 15.57 14.05
CA LYS A 119 -8.07 14.57 13.30
C LYS A 119 -7.55 14.40 11.87
N ALA A 120 -7.20 15.49 11.19
CA ALA A 120 -6.57 15.42 9.88
C ALA A 120 -5.24 14.65 9.92
N GLN A 121 -4.36 14.95 10.88
CA GLN A 121 -3.09 14.24 11.06
C GLN A 121 -3.31 12.72 11.21
N SER A 122 -4.21 12.31 12.11
CA SER A 122 -4.52 10.89 12.32
C SER A 122 -5.10 10.23 11.06
N ILE A 123 -5.98 10.91 10.32
CA ILE A 123 -6.53 10.41 9.05
C ILE A 123 -5.42 10.21 8.01
N PHE A 124 -4.48 11.16 7.90
CA PHE A 124 -3.36 11.03 6.97
C PHE A 124 -2.39 9.92 7.38
N GLN A 125 -2.12 9.74 8.68
CA GLN A 125 -1.32 8.60 9.16
C GLN A 125 -1.97 7.26 8.78
N ASN A 126 -3.30 7.14 8.95
CA ASN A 126 -4.03 5.95 8.50
C ASN A 126 -4.02 5.79 6.98
N ALA A 127 -4.05 6.88 6.21
CA ALA A 127 -3.93 6.82 4.76
C ALA A 127 -2.60 6.18 4.32
N ILE A 128 -1.49 6.45 5.03
CA ILE A 128 -0.20 5.80 4.77
C ILE A 128 -0.27 4.29 5.00
N ASN A 129 -0.98 3.82 6.04
CA ASN A 129 -1.20 2.39 6.26
C ASN A 129 -1.95 1.75 5.07
N TYR A 130 -3.02 2.39 4.57
CA TYR A 130 -3.74 1.89 3.39
C TYR A 130 -2.87 1.90 2.12
N VAL A 131 -1.97 2.87 1.96
CA VAL A 131 -1.01 2.89 0.85
C VAL A 131 -0.08 1.68 0.92
N VAL A 132 0.47 1.37 2.10
CA VAL A 132 1.35 0.21 2.27
C VAL A 132 0.61 -1.10 2.04
N GLU A 133 -0.61 -1.25 2.55
CA GLU A 133 -1.48 -2.39 2.24
C GLU A 133 -1.72 -2.53 0.73
N CYS A 134 -2.02 -1.43 0.03
CA CYS A 134 -2.21 -1.42 -1.42
C CYS A 134 -0.97 -1.91 -2.17
N VAL A 135 0.22 -1.47 -1.76
CA VAL A 135 1.49 -1.91 -2.36
C VAL A 135 1.72 -3.41 -2.11
N ASN A 136 1.41 -3.91 -0.92
CA ASN A 136 1.52 -5.34 -0.61
C ASN A 136 0.61 -6.20 -1.49
N VAL A 137 -0.65 -5.77 -1.67
CA VAL A 137 -1.58 -6.44 -2.59
C VAL A 137 -1.06 -6.37 -4.03
N GLN A 138 -0.49 -5.23 -4.44
CA GLN A 138 0.12 -5.07 -5.76
C GLN A 138 1.30 -6.01 -5.99
N LEU A 139 2.16 -6.20 -4.99
CA LEU A 139 3.26 -7.18 -5.05
C LEU A 139 2.73 -8.60 -5.22
N GLN A 140 1.67 -8.97 -4.49
CA GLN A 140 1.03 -10.29 -4.64
C GLN A 140 0.42 -10.48 -6.04
N ILE A 141 -0.23 -9.46 -6.58
CA ILE A 141 -0.75 -9.46 -7.96
C ILE A 141 0.38 -9.71 -8.96
N GLN A 142 1.50 -8.98 -8.83
CA GLN A 142 2.64 -9.15 -9.73
C GLN A 142 3.24 -10.55 -9.66
N THR A 143 3.36 -11.11 -8.46
CA THR A 143 3.83 -12.49 -8.25
C THR A 143 2.88 -13.50 -8.88
N ASN A 144 1.57 -13.36 -8.68
CA ASN A 144 0.59 -14.25 -9.29
C ASN A 144 0.60 -14.19 -10.82
N LEU A 145 0.75 -13.00 -11.42
CA LEU A 145 0.88 -12.85 -12.87
C LEU A 145 2.09 -13.61 -13.43
N LYS A 146 3.25 -13.52 -12.75
CA LYS A 146 4.44 -14.31 -13.13
C LYS A 146 4.18 -15.81 -13.03
N ASN A 147 3.55 -16.26 -11.94
CA ASN A 147 3.19 -17.68 -11.76
C ASN A 147 2.23 -18.18 -12.85
N MET A 148 1.25 -17.35 -13.24
CA MET A 148 0.32 -17.66 -14.33
C MET A 148 1.03 -17.79 -15.67
N GLU A 149 2.01 -16.93 -15.96
CA GLU A 149 2.80 -16.97 -17.19
C GLU A 149 3.64 -18.26 -17.28
N VAL A 150 4.28 -18.65 -16.18
CA VAL A 150 5.05 -19.90 -16.08
C VAL A 150 4.14 -21.11 -16.30
N LEU A 151 2.98 -21.18 -15.62
CA LEU A 151 2.04 -22.28 -15.78
C LEU A 151 1.45 -22.35 -17.19
N ARG A 152 1.15 -21.19 -17.81
CA ARG A 152 0.68 -21.15 -19.20
C ARG A 152 1.75 -21.64 -20.18
N SER A 153 3.01 -21.26 -19.97
CA SER A 153 4.14 -21.73 -20.77
C SER A 153 4.36 -23.24 -20.63
N TYR A 154 4.21 -23.77 -19.42
CA TYR A 154 4.25 -25.21 -19.18
C TYR A 154 3.15 -25.95 -19.97
N ILE A 155 1.89 -25.51 -19.82
CA ILE A 155 0.73 -26.12 -20.51
C ILE A 155 0.83 -26.01 -22.05
N SER A 156 1.44 -24.94 -22.58
CA SER A 156 1.61 -24.75 -24.02
C SER A 156 2.78 -25.56 -24.59
N SER A 157 3.86 -25.73 -23.85
CA SER A 157 5.03 -26.50 -24.29
C SER A 157 4.73 -27.99 -24.49
N GLU A 158 3.87 -28.58 -23.64
CA GLU A 158 3.36 -29.96 -23.82
C GLU A 158 2.44 -30.12 -25.04
N LYS A 159 1.71 -29.07 -25.47
CA LYS A 159 0.85 -29.13 -26.66
C LYS A 159 1.62 -29.28 -27.98
N LEU A 160 2.88 -28.88 -28.03
CA LEU A 160 3.74 -29.00 -29.22
C LEU A 160 4.45 -30.37 -29.33
N SER A 161 4.37 -31.19 -28.28
CA SER A 161 4.97 -32.53 -28.20
C SER A 161 3.96 -33.67 -28.48
N SER A 162 2.70 -33.34 -28.77
CA SER A 162 1.61 -34.27 -29.17
C SER A 162 1.14 -33.95 -30.57
#